data_AF-A0A3D3KML4-F1
#
_entry.id   AF-A0A3D3KML4-F1
#
_cell.length_a   1.000
_cell.length_b   1.000
_cell.length_c   1.000
_cell.angle_alpha   90.00
_cell.angle_beta   90.00
_cell.angle_gamma   90.00
#
_symmetry.space_group_name_H-M   'P 1'
#
loop_
_entity.id
_entity.type
_entity.pdbx_description
1 polymer ?
#
loop_
_entity_poly.entity_id
_entity_poly.type
_entity_poly.pdbx_seq_one_letter_code
_entity_poly.pdbx_strand_id
1 'polypeptide(L)' 'MAIKKAVIAFGGNAILKEGERGTIREQLRHCRETCDALLDIVEKGYELVIVHGNGPQVGN' A
#
# COMPACT_ATOMS: atom_id res chain seq x y z
N MET A 1 -10.23 -25.95 -2.93
CA MET A 1 -8.98 -25.72 -2.19
C MET A 1 -9.25 -24.69 -1.10
N ALA A 2 -8.56 -24.76 0.04
CA ALA A 2 -8.64 -23.71 1.05
C ALA A 2 -8.00 -22.42 0.52
N ILE A 3 -8.66 -21.29 0.70
CA ILE A 3 -8.12 -19.96 0.35
C ILE A 3 -6.94 -19.69 1.28
N LYS A 4 -5.80 -19.29 0.70
CA LYS A 4 -4.61 -18.91 1.46
C LYS A 4 -4.68 -17.43 1.83
N LYS A 5 -4.26 -17.08 3.03
CA LYS A 5 -4.23 -15.69 3.52
C LYS A 5 -2.81 -15.14 3.46
N ALA A 6 -2.65 -13.93 2.97
CA ALA A 6 -1.39 -13.19 2.96
C ALA A 6 -1.56 -11.87 3.72
N VAL A 7 -0.66 -11.59 4.65
CA VAL A 7 -0.58 -10.29 5.33
C VAL A 7 0.53 -9.50 4.66
N ILE A 8 0.18 -8.34 4.08
CA ILE A 8 1.12 -7.47 3.38
C ILE A 8 1.27 -6.17 4.17
N ALA A 9 2.50 -5.87 4.57
CA ALA A 9 2.84 -4.68 5.33
C ALA A 9 3.67 -3.72 4.46
N PHE A 10 3.15 -2.50 4.28
CA PHE A 10 3.83 -1.43 3.56
C PHE A 10 4.45 -0.41 4.52
N GLY A 11 5.55 0.22 4.13
CA GLY A 11 6.02 1.43 4.80
C GLY A 11 5.12 2.63 4.47
N GLY A 12 5.17 3.70 5.29
CA GLY A 12 4.43 4.94 5.00
C GLY A 12 4.88 5.64 3.72
N ASN A 13 6.08 5.29 3.22
CA ASN A 13 6.62 5.72 1.93
C ASN A 13 5.86 5.16 0.71
N ALA A 14 5.04 4.12 0.90
CA ALA A 14 4.13 3.62 -0.13
C ALA A 14 2.96 4.59 -0.38
N ILE A 15 2.72 5.54 0.55
CA ILE A 15 1.63 6.51 0.46
C ILE A 15 2.21 7.92 0.21
N LEU A 16 3.36 8.26 0.79
CA LEU A 16 4.00 9.56 0.60
C LEU A 16 5.52 9.42 0.47
N LYS A 17 6.09 9.80 -0.67
CA LYS A 17 7.53 9.69 -0.91
C LYS A 17 8.26 10.88 -0.27
N GLU A 18 9.52 10.67 0.09
CA GLU A 18 10.36 11.73 0.64
C GLU A 18 10.49 12.91 -0.34
N GLY A 19 10.37 14.13 0.17
CA GLY A 19 10.46 15.36 -0.64
C GLY A 19 9.17 15.77 -1.37
N GLU A 20 8.09 14.99 -1.29
CA GLU A 20 6.78 15.41 -1.79
C GLU A 20 6.03 16.27 -0.78
N ARG A 21 5.08 17.07 -1.27
CA ARG A 21 4.31 18.02 -0.44
C ARG A 21 3.23 17.36 0.41
N GLY A 22 2.92 16.08 0.19
CA GLY A 22 1.87 15.40 0.94
C GLY A 22 0.45 15.68 0.43
N THR A 23 0.28 16.19 -0.79
CA THR A 23 -1.06 16.49 -1.31
C THR A 23 -1.88 15.21 -1.49
N ILE A 24 -3.21 15.31 -1.34
CA ILE A 24 -4.12 14.17 -1.55
C ILE A 24 -3.92 13.50 -2.93
N ARG A 25 -3.56 14.29 -3.95
CA ARG A 25 -3.30 13.80 -5.30
C ARG A 25 -2.02 12.98 -5.38
N GLU A 26 -0.94 13.41 -4.72
CA GLU A 26 0.31 12.64 -4.63
C GLU A 26 0.05 11.32 -3.89
N GLN A 27 -0.63 11.38 -2.75
CA GLN A 27 -0.93 10.21 -1.94
C GLN A 27 -1.82 9.19 -2.68
N LEU A 28 -2.89 9.66 -3.34
CA LEU A 28 -3.76 8.79 -4.15
C LEU A 28 -3.02 8.14 -5.31
N ARG A 29 -2.05 8.83 -5.92
CA ARG A 29 -1.23 8.24 -6.99
C ARG A 29 -0.39 7.08 -6.44
N HIS A 30 0.30 7.26 -5.33
CA HIS A 30 1.14 6.19 -4.77
C HIS A 30 0.34 5.03 -4.19
N CYS A 31 -0.84 5.30 -3.62
CA CYS A 31 -1.77 4.25 -3.23
C CYS A 31 -2.18 3.39 -4.43
N ARG A 32 -2.44 3.99 -5.61
CA ARG A 32 -2.75 3.23 -6.83
C ARG A 32 -1.56 2.38 -7.29
N GLU A 33 -0.36 2.97 -7.37
CA GLU A 33 0.88 2.24 -7.70
C GLU A 33 1.09 1.04 -6.75
N THR A 34 0.80 1.21 -5.46
CA THR A 34 0.90 0.15 -4.45
C THR A 34 -0.16 -0.94 -4.67
N CYS A 35 -1.40 -0.55 -5.00
CA CYS A 35 -2.47 -1.51 -5.33
C CYS A 35 -2.16 -2.31 -6.60
N ASP A 36 -1.55 -1.70 -7.61
CA ASP A 36 -1.17 -2.39 -8.84
C ASP A 36 -0.16 -3.52 -8.54
N ALA A 37 0.80 -3.29 -7.63
CA ALA A 37 1.74 -4.30 -7.18
C ALA A 37 1.10 -5.47 -6.40
N LEU A 38 -0.13 -5.30 -5.90
CA LEU A 38 -0.87 -6.36 -5.20
C LEU A 38 -1.66 -7.28 -6.13
N LEU A 39 -1.91 -6.87 -7.38
CA LEU A 39 -2.75 -7.61 -8.32
C LEU A 39 -2.22 -9.04 -8.54
N ASP A 40 -0.91 -9.21 -8.72
CA ASP A 40 -0.27 -10.52 -8.87
C ASP A 40 -0.56 -11.48 -7.70
N ILE A 41 -0.74 -10.95 -6.49
CA ILE A 41 -1.01 -11.74 -5.28
C ILE A 41 -2.49 -12.14 -5.24
N VAL A 42 -3.38 -11.22 -5.62
CA VAL A 42 -4.82 -11.49 -5.76
C VAL A 42 -5.07 -12.52 -6.86
N GLU A 43 -4.42 -12.40 -8.01
CA GLU A 43 -4.53 -13.34 -9.13
C GLU A 43 -4.06 -14.75 -8.78
N LYS A 44 -3.11 -14.88 -7.84
CA LYS A 44 -2.69 -16.18 -7.27
C LYS A 44 -3.70 -16.78 -6.29
N GLY A 45 -4.83 -16.11 -6.04
CA GLY A 45 -5.95 -16.61 -5.24
C GLY A 45 -5.78 -16.41 -3.73
N TYR A 46 -5.00 -15.42 -3.31
CA TYR A 46 -4.83 -15.09 -1.89
C TYR A 46 -5.90 -14.11 -1.41
N GLU A 47 -6.37 -14.32 -0.18
CA GLU A 47 -7.03 -13.27 0.60
C GLU A 47 -5.98 -12.35 1.21
N LEU A 48 -6.12 -11.05 1.00
CA LEU A 48 -5.16 -10.06 1.52
C LEU A 48 -5.63 -9.44 2.83
N VAL A 49 -4.70 -9.31 3.77
CA VAL A 49 -4.78 -8.36 4.88
C VAL A 49 -3.69 -7.32 4.65
N ILE A 50 -4.09 -6.07 4.47
CA ILE A 50 -3.16 -4.98 4.15
C ILE A 50 -2.99 -4.10 5.38
N VAL A 51 -1.74 -3.86 5.75
CA VAL A 51 -1.37 -2.91 6.80
C VAL A 51 -0.30 -1.96 6.27
N HIS A 52 -0.17 -0.79 6.88
CA HIS A 52 0.87 0.15 6.49
C HIS A 52 1.41 0.94 7.68
N GLY A 53 2.63 1.45 7.56
CA GLY A 53 3.16 2.49 8.44
C GLY A 53 2.57 3.87 8.10
N ASN A 54 2.54 4.78 9.06
CA ASN A 54 1.91 6.11 8.93
C ASN A 54 2.85 7.29 9.27
N GLY A 55 4.16 7.03 9.37
CA GLY A 55 5.16 8.04 9.81
C GLY A 55 5.07 9.37 9.06
N PRO A 56 5.19 9.39 7.72
CA PRO A 56 5.07 10.63 6.94
C PRO A 56 3.68 11.29 7.00
N GLN A 57 2.61 10.51 7.23
CA GLN A 57 1.23 11.02 7.23
C GLN A 57 0.83 11.66 8.56
N VAL A 58 1.49 11.26 9.65
CA VAL A 58 1.29 11.84 10.99
C VAL A 58 2.34 12.90 11.29
N GLY A 59 3.54 12.75 10.74
CA GLY A 59 4.68 13.63 11.03
C GLY A 59 4.80 14.88 10.16
N ASN A 60 4.20 14.89 8.96
CA ASN A 60 4.05 16.08 8.11
C ASN A 60 2.64 16.65 8.24
#